data_AF-A0A2S7T912-F1
#
_entry.id   AF-A0A2S7T912-F1
#
_cell.length_a   1.000
_cell.length_b   1.000
_cell.length_c   1.000
_cell.angle_alpha   90.00
_cell.angle_beta   90.00
_cell.angle_gamma   90.00
#
_symmetry.space_group_name_H-M   'P 1'
#
loop_
_entity.id
_entity.type
_entity.pdbx_description
1 polymer ?
#
loop_
_entity_poly.entity_id
_entity_poly.type
_entity_poly.pdbx_seq_one_letter_code
_entity_poly.pdbx_strand_id
1 'polypeptide(L)'
;MKSKYPYTLLILILLLTTISCTGDRKSLVRQDLEDTSFVNKNFKGNLVDFDEKMSACDQITANEISSLYGFSAVDVVIQDASKLNLKNNSKPSCMFYIKSGASDFEWLRGSISVEREIAKDEYMGDIAEAVGSGENWKEAWSLKKSMYKSSEWVPGLGLAAIWNKNKTTLEIKFDGYTLVVNPIKNVLNKEEVAHNRDYKKMALGLARAGGYIN
;
A
#
# COMPACT_ATOMS: atom_id res chain seq x y z
N MET A 1 -12.13 -16.34 -53.87
CA MET A 1 -12.66 -15.01 -53.48
C MET A 1 -11.50 -14.15 -52.96
N LYS A 2 -11.09 -13.11 -53.70
CA LYS A 2 -10.05 -12.18 -53.25
C LYS A 2 -10.66 -11.20 -52.25
N SER A 3 -10.18 -11.23 -51.00
CA SER A 3 -10.61 -10.28 -49.96
C SER A 3 -10.31 -8.85 -50.43
N LYS A 4 -11.34 -8.03 -50.64
CA LYS A 4 -11.24 -6.67 -51.17
C LYS A 4 -10.81 -5.60 -50.13
N TYR A 5 -10.52 -6.01 -48.90
CA TYR A 5 -10.29 -5.07 -47.78
C TYR A 5 -9.13 -5.48 -46.85
N PRO A 6 -7.91 -5.77 -47.35
CA PRO A 6 -6.79 -6.14 -46.48
C PRO A 6 -6.36 -4.99 -45.55
N TYR A 7 -6.57 -3.74 -45.96
CA TYR A 7 -6.16 -2.55 -45.20
C TYR A 7 -7.14 -2.18 -44.08
N THR A 8 -8.43 -2.49 -44.22
CA THR A 8 -9.46 -2.16 -43.21
C THR A 8 -9.30 -3.01 -41.95
N LEU A 9 -8.91 -4.28 -42.09
CA LEU A 9 -8.60 -5.16 -40.97
C LEU A 9 -7.34 -4.69 -40.23
N LEU A 10 -6.33 -4.21 -40.96
CA LEU A 10 -5.06 -3.75 -40.41
C LEU A 10 -5.23 -2.43 -39.64
N ILE A 11 -6.07 -1.51 -40.14
CA ILE A 11 -6.44 -0.27 -39.44
C ILE A 11 -7.28 -0.57 -38.18
N LEU A 12 -8.18 -1.56 -38.22
CA LEU A 12 -8.96 -1.96 -37.05
C LEU A 12 -8.09 -2.59 -35.94
N ILE A 13 -7.11 -3.42 -36.32
CA ILE A 13 -6.13 -3.98 -35.38
C ILE A 13 -5.24 -2.87 -34.78
N LEU A 14 -4.81 -1.90 -35.59
CA LEU A 14 -4.02 -0.75 -35.13
C LEU A 14 -4.82 0.19 -34.20
N LEU A 15 -6.12 0.35 -34.44
CA LEU A 15 -7.03 1.10 -33.56
C LEU A 15 -7.27 0.35 -32.24
N LEU A 16 -7.34 -0.99 -32.25
CA LEU A 16 -7.51 -1.80 -31.04
C LEU A 16 -6.26 -1.84 -30.15
N THR A 17 -5.04 -1.67 -30.69
CA THR A 17 -3.80 -1.68 -29.88
C THR A 17 -3.49 -0.33 -29.22
N THR A 18 -4.11 0.77 -29.65
CA THR A 18 -3.87 2.11 -29.07
C THR A 18 -4.73 2.44 -27.86
N ILE A 19 -5.79 1.65 -27.59
CA ILE A 19 -6.70 1.86 -26.44
C ILE A 19 -6.08 1.37 -25.11
N SER A 20 -5.01 0.56 -25.18
CA SER A 20 -4.38 -0.07 -24.00
C SER A 20 -3.39 0.83 -23.25
N CYS A 21 -3.27 2.10 -23.61
CA CYS A 21 -2.33 3.04 -22.97
C CYS A 21 -2.96 3.98 -21.92
N THR A 22 -4.07 3.58 -21.29
CA THR A 22 -4.58 4.31 -20.12
C THR A 22 -4.01 3.72 -18.83
N GLY A 23 -2.71 3.91 -18.62
CA GLY A 23 -2.08 3.60 -17.33
C GLY A 23 -2.77 4.31 -16.17
N ASP A 24 -2.57 3.77 -14.95
CA ASP A 24 -3.11 4.32 -13.70
C ASP A 24 -2.60 5.74 -13.39
N ARG A 25 -1.54 6.18 -14.07
CA ARG A 25 -1.03 7.55 -13.94
C ARG A 25 -1.97 8.58 -14.59
N LYS A 26 -2.13 9.72 -13.94
CA LYS A 26 -2.78 10.92 -14.53
C LYS A 26 -1.72 11.81 -15.17
N SER A 27 -2.08 12.45 -16.29
CA SER A 27 -1.33 13.60 -16.78
C SER A 27 -1.65 14.79 -15.89
N LEU A 28 -0.64 15.34 -15.22
CA LEU A 28 -0.79 16.51 -14.35
C LEU A 28 -0.64 17.77 -15.21
N VAL A 29 -1.76 18.39 -15.58
CA VAL A 29 -1.77 19.69 -16.28
C VAL A 29 -2.48 20.67 -15.35
N ARG A 30 -1.72 21.61 -14.75
CA ARG A 30 -2.19 22.68 -13.84
C ARG A 30 -3.27 22.22 -12.85
N GLN A 31 -2.87 21.52 -11.79
CA GLN A 31 -3.71 21.35 -10.60
C GLN A 31 -3.12 22.19 -9.47
N ASP A 32 -3.98 22.93 -8.76
CA ASP A 32 -3.62 23.59 -7.52
C ASP A 32 -3.32 22.51 -6.47
N LEU A 33 -2.03 22.31 -6.18
CA LEU A 33 -1.55 21.32 -5.20
C LEU A 33 -1.78 21.76 -3.74
N GLU A 34 -2.39 22.93 -3.54
CA GLU A 34 -2.61 23.57 -2.24
C GLU A 34 -3.85 23.05 -1.46
N ASP A 35 -4.67 22.17 -2.05
CA ASP A 35 -5.81 21.57 -1.34
C ASP A 35 -5.34 20.64 -0.22
N THR A 36 -5.46 21.11 1.03
CA THR A 36 -5.12 20.36 2.25
C THR A 36 -6.36 19.82 2.99
N SER A 37 -7.52 19.75 2.34
CA SER A 37 -8.78 19.26 2.93
C SER A 37 -8.71 17.82 3.43
N PHE A 38 -7.75 17.03 2.94
CA PHE A 38 -7.51 15.65 3.35
C PHE A 38 -6.84 15.51 4.72
N VAL A 39 -6.32 16.59 5.29
CA VAL A 39 -5.68 16.57 6.61
C VAL A 39 -6.71 16.31 7.69
N ASN A 40 -6.49 15.26 8.48
CA ASN A 40 -7.34 14.88 9.58
C ASN A 40 -7.11 15.78 10.81
N LYS A 41 -7.96 16.79 10.98
CA LYS A 41 -7.91 17.72 12.10
C LYS A 41 -8.25 17.10 13.46
N ASN A 42 -8.81 15.89 13.48
CA ASN A 42 -9.19 15.18 14.70
C ASN A 42 -8.12 14.17 15.17
N PHE A 43 -6.96 14.15 14.51
CA PHE A 43 -5.85 13.30 14.93
C PHE A 43 -5.32 13.75 16.30
N LYS A 44 -5.24 12.82 17.26
CA LYS A 44 -4.88 13.11 18.66
C LYS A 44 -3.47 12.64 19.04
N GLY A 45 -2.70 12.13 18.08
CA GLY A 45 -1.40 11.51 18.31
C GLY A 45 -1.38 10.04 17.89
N ASN A 46 -0.17 9.50 17.81
CA ASN A 46 0.08 8.12 17.41
C ASN A 46 -0.43 7.16 18.50
N LEU A 47 -0.93 5.98 18.09
CA LEU A 47 -1.19 4.86 19.02
C LEU A 47 0.08 4.05 19.28
N VAL A 48 1.02 4.07 18.33
CA VAL A 48 2.32 3.41 18.39
C VAL A 48 3.37 4.46 18.04
N ASP A 49 4.25 4.76 18.99
CA ASP A 49 5.36 5.69 18.73
C ASP A 49 6.45 5.02 17.89
N PHE A 50 7.11 5.81 17.04
CA PHE A 50 8.22 5.31 16.24
C PHE A 50 9.45 5.06 17.11
N ASP A 51 10.05 3.88 16.96
CA ASP A 51 11.36 3.53 17.50
C ASP A 51 12.13 2.75 16.41
N GLU A 52 13.40 3.07 16.17
CA GLU A 52 14.20 2.42 15.13
C GLU A 52 14.37 0.91 15.34
N LYS A 53 14.22 0.44 16.59
CA LYS A 53 14.30 -0.96 17.01
C LYS A 53 12.92 -1.59 17.20
N MET A 54 11.84 -0.87 16.93
CA MET A 54 10.49 -1.42 17.01
C MET A 54 10.34 -2.59 16.02
N SER A 55 9.37 -3.45 16.31
CA SER A 55 8.86 -4.39 15.32
C SER A 55 7.48 -3.97 14.86
N ALA A 56 7.26 -4.06 13.55
CA ALA A 56 5.92 -3.91 13.01
C ALA A 56 5.02 -5.14 13.25
N CYS A 57 5.57 -6.23 13.81
CA CYS A 57 4.84 -7.47 14.11
C CYS A 57 4.36 -7.57 15.56
N ASP A 58 4.85 -6.76 16.50
CA ASP A 58 4.74 -7.06 17.94
C ASP A 58 3.29 -7.21 18.44
N GLN A 59 2.34 -6.51 17.81
CA GLN A 59 0.92 -6.56 18.18
C GLN A 59 0.11 -7.57 17.35
N ILE A 60 0.64 -8.11 16.25
CA ILE A 60 -0.11 -8.96 15.33
C ILE A 60 0.06 -10.43 15.66
N THR A 61 -1.06 -11.11 15.78
CA THR A 61 -1.12 -12.56 16.02
C THR A 61 -1.62 -13.33 14.81
N ALA A 62 -1.25 -14.60 14.74
CA ALA A 62 -1.76 -15.53 13.71
C ALA A 62 -3.29 -15.65 13.77
N ASN A 63 -3.89 -15.55 14.96
CA ASN A 63 -5.35 -15.62 15.15
C ASN A 63 -6.09 -14.42 14.55
N GLU A 64 -5.52 -13.22 14.65
CA GLU A 64 -6.13 -12.02 14.04
C GLU A 64 -6.08 -12.11 12.51
N ILE A 65 -4.95 -12.54 11.94
CA ILE A 65 -4.84 -12.77 10.49
C ILE A 65 -5.79 -13.88 10.05
N SER A 66 -5.81 -15.00 10.78
CA SER A 66 -6.75 -16.11 10.57
C SER A 66 -8.20 -15.63 10.52
N SER A 67 -8.60 -14.80 11.48
CA SER A 67 -9.95 -14.22 11.56
C SER A 67 -10.24 -13.25 10.41
N LEU A 68 -9.26 -12.42 10.02
CA LEU A 68 -9.38 -11.46 8.93
C LEU A 68 -9.56 -12.13 7.57
N TYR A 69 -8.82 -13.23 7.32
CA TYR A 69 -8.77 -13.87 6.00
C TYR A 69 -9.58 -15.18 5.93
N GLY A 70 -10.05 -15.72 7.05
CA GLY A 70 -10.84 -16.96 7.10
C GLY A 70 -10.01 -18.22 6.87
N PHE A 71 -8.73 -18.21 7.27
CA PHE A 71 -7.83 -19.37 7.21
C PHE A 71 -7.53 -19.90 8.61
N SER A 72 -6.97 -21.11 8.73
CA SER A 72 -6.53 -21.61 10.02
C SER A 72 -5.28 -20.86 10.52
N ALA A 73 -5.21 -20.58 11.81
CA ALA A 73 -4.05 -19.90 12.41
C ALA A 73 -2.74 -20.68 12.23
N VAL A 74 -2.78 -22.01 12.11
CA VAL A 74 -1.59 -22.84 11.87
C VAL A 74 -0.99 -22.65 10.47
N ASP A 75 -1.78 -22.15 9.52
CA ASP A 75 -1.34 -21.87 8.15
C ASP A 75 -0.76 -20.47 8.00
N VAL A 76 -0.94 -19.63 9.03
CA VAL A 76 -0.41 -18.26 9.06
C VAL A 76 1.03 -18.28 9.56
N VAL A 77 1.91 -17.68 8.77
CA VAL A 77 3.31 -17.43 9.16
C VAL A 77 3.52 -15.93 9.23
N ILE A 78 3.98 -15.47 10.40
CA ILE A 78 4.36 -14.08 10.64
C ILE A 78 5.87 -14.03 10.76
N GLN A 79 6.51 -13.16 9.98
CA GLN A 79 7.95 -12.97 10.00
C GLN A 79 8.29 -11.51 10.23
N ASP A 80 9.06 -11.29 11.28
CA ASP A 80 9.61 -10.00 11.60
C ASP A 80 10.90 -9.78 10.82
N ALA A 81 10.81 -9.00 9.73
CA ALA A 81 11.95 -8.77 8.87
C ALA A 81 13.02 -7.91 9.54
N SER A 82 12.67 -7.07 10.53
CA SER A 82 13.68 -6.29 11.27
C SER A 82 14.53 -7.16 12.19
N LYS A 83 13.96 -8.27 12.69
CA LYS A 83 14.68 -9.29 13.50
C LYS A 83 15.46 -10.31 12.67
N LEU A 84 15.22 -10.40 11.35
CA LEU A 84 15.95 -11.29 10.43
C LEU A 84 17.27 -10.68 9.90
N ASN A 85 17.63 -9.47 10.33
CA ASN A 85 18.70 -8.68 9.72
C ASN A 85 20.13 -9.20 9.96
N LEU A 86 20.75 -9.63 8.86
CA LEU A 86 22.20 -9.62 8.61
C LEU A 86 22.75 -8.20 8.28
N LYS A 87 21.91 -7.14 8.32
CA LYS A 87 22.31 -5.73 8.13
C LYS A 87 21.51 -4.79 9.04
N ASN A 88 22.20 -4.06 9.91
CA ASN A 88 21.71 -3.22 11.01
C ASN A 88 20.83 -2.00 10.66
N ASN A 89 20.13 -1.96 9.52
CA ASN A 89 19.44 -0.72 9.11
C ASN A 89 18.22 -0.93 8.19
N SER A 90 17.49 -2.05 8.31
CA SER A 90 16.25 -2.22 7.54
C SER A 90 15.04 -1.71 8.33
N LYS A 91 14.12 -1.05 7.62
CA LYS A 91 12.91 -0.45 8.19
C LYS A 91 12.09 -1.49 8.98
N PRO A 92 11.49 -1.12 10.14
CA PRO A 92 10.59 -2.00 10.87
C PRO A 92 9.50 -2.53 9.94
N SER A 93 9.42 -3.85 9.79
CA SER A 93 8.48 -4.47 8.86
C SER A 93 8.08 -5.88 9.27
N CYS A 94 6.83 -6.19 8.99
CA CYS A 94 6.20 -7.46 9.26
C CYS A 94 5.72 -8.08 7.96
N MET A 95 6.18 -9.29 7.67
CA MET A 95 5.79 -10.07 6.51
C MET A 95 4.81 -11.16 6.93
N PHE A 96 3.75 -11.33 6.15
CA PHE A 96 2.74 -12.35 6.38
C PHE A 96 2.68 -13.31 5.22
N TYR A 97 2.57 -14.60 5.54
CA TYR A 97 2.29 -15.66 4.58
C TYR A 97 1.10 -16.48 5.07
N ILE A 98 0.22 -16.84 4.15
CA ILE A 98 -0.80 -17.86 4.41
C ILE A 98 -0.49 -19.02 3.47
N LYS A 99 -0.21 -20.19 4.06
CA LYS A 99 0.01 -21.42 3.30
C LYS A 99 -1.32 -21.86 2.71
N SER A 100 -1.47 -21.65 1.40
CA SER A 100 -2.73 -21.88 0.68
C SER A 100 -2.45 -22.31 -0.74
N GLY A 101 -3.41 -23.00 -1.37
CA GLY A 101 -3.26 -23.50 -2.73
C GLY A 101 -2.39 -24.75 -2.81
N ALA A 102 -2.07 -25.16 -4.03
CA ALA A 102 -1.38 -26.44 -4.27
C ALA A 102 0.15 -26.34 -4.12
N SER A 103 0.71 -25.13 -4.10
CA SER A 103 2.16 -24.87 -4.06
C SER A 103 2.51 -23.59 -3.30
N ASP A 104 3.79 -23.42 -2.96
CA ASP A 104 4.32 -22.20 -2.32
C ASP A 104 4.23 -20.96 -3.21
N PHE A 105 4.21 -21.12 -4.54
CA PHE A 105 3.93 -20.04 -5.49
C PHE A 105 2.52 -19.47 -5.33
N GLU A 106 1.57 -20.25 -4.81
CA GLU A 106 0.18 -19.88 -4.58
C GLU A 106 -0.09 -19.38 -3.15
N TRP A 107 0.92 -19.39 -2.27
CA TRP A 107 0.77 -18.84 -0.92
C TRP A 107 0.42 -17.35 -0.99
N LEU A 108 -0.49 -16.93 -0.12
CA LEU A 108 -0.85 -15.53 -0.02
C LEU A 108 0.25 -14.77 0.72
N ARG A 109 0.53 -13.54 0.29
CA ARG A 109 1.61 -12.72 0.85
C ARG A 109 1.12 -11.30 1.11
N GLY A 110 1.54 -10.72 2.22
CA GLY A 110 1.26 -9.34 2.58
C GLY A 110 2.34 -8.77 3.49
N SER A 111 2.23 -7.48 3.81
CA SER A 111 3.17 -6.83 4.73
C SER A 111 2.62 -5.57 5.39
N ILE A 112 3.22 -5.23 6.53
CA ILE A 112 3.19 -3.90 7.11
C ILE A 112 4.63 -3.42 7.22
N SER A 113 4.89 -2.15 6.90
CA SER A 113 6.16 -1.51 7.18
C SER A 113 5.98 -0.11 7.73
N VAL A 114 6.88 0.29 8.62
CA VAL A 114 6.95 1.61 9.21
C VAL A 114 8.11 2.37 8.56
N GLU A 115 7.81 3.46 7.87
CA GLU A 115 8.78 4.29 7.17
C GLU A 115 8.99 5.58 7.96
N ARG A 116 10.16 5.71 8.61
CA ARG A 116 10.52 6.90 9.39
C ARG A 116 10.48 8.14 8.51
N GLU A 117 10.01 9.24 9.08
CA GLU A 117 10.24 10.54 8.48
C GLU A 117 11.72 10.93 8.59
N ILE A 118 12.26 11.48 7.52
CA ILE A 118 13.63 11.97 7.47
C ILE A 118 13.56 13.48 7.65
N ALA A 119 14.25 13.99 8.67
CA ALA A 119 14.26 15.43 8.92
C ALA A 119 15.03 16.17 7.81
N LYS A 120 14.73 17.47 7.66
CA LYS A 120 15.28 18.28 6.57
C LYS A 120 16.80 18.41 6.61
N ASP A 121 17.37 18.45 7.81
CA ASP A 121 18.80 18.57 8.06
C ASP A 121 19.56 17.24 7.96
N GLU A 122 18.86 16.12 7.76
CA GLU A 122 19.48 14.82 7.57
C GLU A 122 19.93 14.58 6.12
N TYR A 123 20.87 13.64 5.95
CA TYR A 123 21.30 13.18 4.63
C TYR A 123 20.09 12.60 3.88
N MET A 124 19.69 13.24 2.77
CA MET A 124 18.47 12.99 1.98
C MET A 124 17.19 13.74 2.42
N GLY A 125 17.26 14.72 3.34
CA GLY A 125 16.10 15.51 3.79
C GLY A 125 15.31 16.15 2.65
N ASP A 126 15.98 16.80 1.69
CA ASP A 126 15.32 17.40 0.51
C ASP A 126 14.57 16.38 -0.36
N ILE A 127 15.09 15.15 -0.49
CA ILE A 127 14.44 14.07 -1.22
C ILE A 127 13.23 13.56 -0.43
N ALA A 128 13.38 13.44 0.90
CA ALA A 128 12.30 13.01 1.78
C ALA A 128 11.13 13.98 1.78
N GLU A 129 11.38 15.30 1.79
CA GLU A 129 10.35 16.32 1.61
C GLU A 129 9.60 16.09 0.29
N ALA A 130 10.32 15.94 -0.82
CA ALA A 130 9.73 15.77 -2.15
C ALA A 130 8.87 14.50 -2.29
N VAL A 131 9.15 13.44 -1.52
CA VAL A 131 8.37 12.18 -1.54
C VAL A 131 7.35 12.05 -0.41
N GLY A 132 7.21 13.10 0.43
CA GLY A 132 6.21 13.15 1.50
C GLY A 132 6.58 12.41 2.78
N SER A 133 7.87 12.09 2.92
CA SER A 133 8.49 11.47 4.09
C SER A 133 9.26 12.49 4.95
N GLY A 134 9.09 13.80 4.72
CA GLY A 134 9.66 14.87 5.54
C GLY A 134 8.57 15.78 6.16
N GLU A 135 8.97 16.83 6.87
CA GLU A 135 8.07 17.69 7.65
C GLU A 135 7.05 18.46 6.78
N ASN A 136 7.44 18.84 5.55
CA ASN A 136 6.58 19.51 4.57
C ASN A 136 5.75 18.54 3.70
N TRP A 137 5.18 17.50 4.33
CA TRP A 137 4.57 16.37 3.63
C TRP A 137 3.27 16.67 2.87
N LYS A 138 2.53 17.74 3.22
CA LYS A 138 1.17 17.97 2.70
C LYS A 138 1.14 18.11 1.18
N GLU A 139 2.05 18.90 0.60
CA GLU A 139 2.12 19.08 -0.85
C GLU A 139 2.48 17.77 -1.56
N ALA A 140 3.49 17.06 -1.05
CA ALA A 140 3.90 15.78 -1.59
C ALA A 140 2.79 14.71 -1.52
N TRP A 141 1.98 14.69 -0.46
CA TRP A 141 0.84 13.80 -0.35
C TRP A 141 -0.31 14.18 -1.28
N SER A 142 -0.58 15.47 -1.46
CA SER A 142 -1.52 16.00 -2.46
C SER A 142 -1.11 15.56 -3.87
N LEU A 143 0.17 15.76 -4.21
CA LEU A 143 0.77 15.32 -5.47
C LEU A 143 0.70 13.80 -5.64
N LYS A 144 1.07 13.04 -4.62
CA LYS A 144 1.03 11.57 -4.65
C LYS A 144 -0.37 11.05 -4.97
N LYS A 145 -1.41 11.63 -4.36
CA LYS A 145 -2.80 11.29 -4.69
C LYS A 145 -3.19 11.73 -6.09
N SER A 146 -2.75 12.90 -6.55
CA SER A 146 -3.11 13.42 -7.88
C SER A 146 -2.46 12.61 -9.02
N MET A 147 -1.29 12.03 -8.78
CA MET A 147 -0.56 11.23 -9.77
C MET A 147 -1.30 9.95 -10.21
N TYR A 148 -2.22 9.40 -9.41
CA TYR A 148 -2.86 8.11 -9.69
C TYR A 148 -4.40 8.21 -9.75
N LYS A 149 -5.01 7.54 -10.73
CA LYS A 149 -6.48 7.45 -10.90
C LYS A 149 -7.11 6.59 -9.83
N SER A 150 -6.43 5.52 -9.45
CA SER A 150 -6.87 4.56 -8.44
C SER A 150 -6.63 5.00 -6.99
N SER A 151 -6.09 6.20 -6.76
CA SER A 151 -5.82 6.71 -5.42
C SER A 151 -6.97 7.54 -4.87
N GLU A 152 -7.34 7.26 -3.62
CA GLU A 152 -8.39 7.95 -2.90
C GLU A 152 -7.96 8.24 -1.45
N TRP A 153 -8.48 9.33 -0.89
CA TRP A 153 -8.29 9.66 0.52
C TRP A 153 -9.12 8.72 1.39
N VAL A 154 -8.54 8.31 2.52
CA VAL A 154 -9.23 7.54 3.56
C VAL A 154 -9.39 8.43 4.79
N PRO A 155 -10.58 8.98 5.05
CA PRO A 155 -10.77 9.97 6.09
C PRO A 155 -10.63 9.35 7.49
N GLY A 156 -10.18 10.17 8.45
CA GLY A 156 -10.18 9.82 9.88
C GLY A 156 -9.02 8.93 10.35
N LEU A 157 -8.03 8.65 9.51
CA LEU A 157 -6.86 7.84 9.85
C LEU A 157 -5.59 8.68 9.85
N GLY A 158 -4.79 8.55 10.91
CA GLY A 158 -3.54 9.31 11.07
C GLY A 158 -3.74 10.81 10.89
N LEU A 159 -2.68 11.50 10.46
CA LEU A 159 -2.73 12.86 9.91
C LEU A 159 -3.37 12.88 8.52
N ALA A 160 -3.17 11.83 7.73
CA ALA A 160 -3.81 11.59 6.44
C ALA A 160 -3.65 10.11 6.06
N ALA A 161 -4.50 9.62 5.16
CA ALA A 161 -4.33 8.29 4.59
C ALA A 161 -4.77 8.21 3.13
N ILE A 162 -4.02 7.44 2.33
CA ILE A 162 -4.31 7.21 0.91
C ILE A 162 -4.45 5.70 0.69
N TRP A 163 -5.52 5.30 0.01
CA TRP A 163 -5.65 3.97 -0.56
C TRP A 163 -5.37 4.04 -2.06
N ASN A 164 -4.47 3.19 -2.57
CA ASN A 164 -4.27 3.01 -4.00
C ASN A 164 -4.81 1.63 -4.41
N LYS A 165 -5.94 1.61 -5.12
CA LYS A 165 -6.61 0.35 -5.52
C LYS A 165 -5.75 -0.50 -6.46
N ASN A 166 -5.06 0.12 -7.42
CA ASN A 166 -4.29 -0.58 -8.43
C ASN A 166 -3.02 -1.24 -7.86
N LYS A 167 -2.30 -0.53 -6.99
CA LYS A 167 -1.17 -1.08 -6.23
C LYS A 167 -1.64 -2.01 -5.11
N THR A 168 -2.87 -1.82 -4.64
CA THR A 168 -3.44 -2.48 -3.48
C THR A 168 -2.60 -2.20 -2.23
N THR A 169 -2.42 -0.92 -1.93
CA THR A 169 -1.61 -0.45 -0.81
C THR A 169 -2.36 0.65 -0.08
N LEU A 170 -2.38 0.55 1.25
CA LEU A 170 -2.84 1.60 2.15
C LEU A 170 -1.61 2.27 2.75
N GLU A 171 -1.60 3.60 2.73
CA GLU A 171 -0.55 4.40 3.35
C GLU A 171 -1.20 5.36 4.34
N ILE A 172 -0.71 5.39 5.57
CA ILE A 172 -1.22 6.24 6.65
C ILE A 172 -0.06 7.09 7.18
N LYS A 173 -0.19 8.41 7.05
CA LYS A 173 0.74 9.38 7.63
C LYS A 173 0.44 9.51 9.13
N PHE A 174 1.45 9.28 9.95
CA PHE A 174 1.45 9.55 11.37
C PHE A 174 2.42 10.68 11.68
N ASP A 175 2.54 11.05 12.96
CA ASP A 175 3.59 11.98 13.38
C ASP A 175 4.94 11.25 13.44
N GLY A 176 5.90 11.65 12.61
CA GLY A 176 7.25 11.08 12.58
C GLY A 176 7.42 9.80 11.74
N TYR A 177 6.37 9.24 11.15
CA TYR A 177 6.46 8.08 10.26
C TYR A 177 5.25 7.92 9.32
N THR A 178 5.40 7.06 8.31
CA THR A 178 4.31 6.58 7.46
C THR A 178 4.17 5.07 7.61
N LEU A 179 2.96 4.60 7.91
CA LEU A 179 2.61 3.19 7.87
C LEU A 179 2.23 2.81 6.45
N VAL A 180 2.88 1.77 5.90
CA VAL A 180 2.55 1.19 4.59
C VAL A 180 2.03 -0.22 4.80
N VAL A 181 0.81 -0.48 4.32
CA VAL A 181 0.11 -1.76 4.49
C VAL A 181 -0.23 -2.35 3.14
N ASN A 182 0.30 -3.53 2.87
CA ASN A 182 -0.04 -4.36 1.73
C ASN A 182 -0.85 -5.56 2.23
N PRO A 183 -2.16 -5.65 1.93
CA PRO A 183 -2.98 -6.76 2.37
C PRO A 183 -2.51 -8.08 1.74
N ILE A 184 -2.82 -9.17 2.44
CA ILE A 184 -2.40 -10.51 2.06
C ILE A 184 -3.19 -10.94 0.83
N LYS A 185 -2.49 -11.20 -0.28
CA LYS A 185 -3.11 -11.65 -1.53
C LYS A 185 -2.14 -12.47 -2.39
N ASN A 186 -2.68 -13.14 -3.40
CA ASN A 186 -1.89 -13.70 -4.50
C ASN A 186 -2.76 -13.87 -5.75
N VAL A 187 -2.39 -13.25 -6.86
CA VAL A 187 -3.15 -13.32 -8.12
C VAL A 187 -3.05 -14.69 -8.80
N LEU A 188 -2.05 -15.50 -8.44
CA LEU A 188 -1.88 -16.86 -8.94
C LEU A 188 -2.79 -17.86 -8.22
N ASN A 189 -3.22 -17.51 -7.00
CA ASN A 189 -4.13 -18.33 -6.22
C ASN A 189 -5.58 -18.07 -6.68
N LYS A 190 -6.13 -18.99 -7.48
CA LYS A 190 -7.46 -18.83 -8.09
C LYS A 190 -8.60 -18.83 -7.06
N GLU A 191 -8.45 -19.58 -5.97
CA GLU A 191 -9.44 -19.63 -4.88
C GLU A 191 -9.51 -18.27 -4.18
N GLU A 192 -8.36 -17.68 -3.85
CA GLU A 192 -8.30 -16.35 -3.24
C GLU A 192 -8.83 -15.26 -4.18
N VAL A 193 -8.52 -15.33 -5.48
CA VAL A 193 -9.09 -14.40 -6.47
C VAL A 193 -10.61 -14.53 -6.53
N ALA A 194 -11.16 -15.75 -6.42
CA ALA A 194 -12.60 -15.99 -6.45
C ALA A 194 -13.34 -15.41 -5.22
N HIS A 195 -12.68 -15.25 -4.08
CA HIS A 195 -13.26 -14.57 -2.91
C HIS A 195 -13.55 -13.09 -3.16
N ASN A 196 -12.92 -12.46 -4.15
CA ASN A 196 -13.12 -11.05 -4.52
C ASN A 196 -13.09 -10.11 -3.29
N ARG A 197 -12.08 -10.27 -2.44
CA ARG A 197 -12.00 -9.57 -1.16
C ARG A 197 -11.95 -8.05 -1.34
N ASP A 198 -12.58 -7.36 -0.40
CA ASP A 198 -12.34 -5.93 -0.20
C ASP A 198 -10.96 -5.72 0.43
N TYR A 199 -9.94 -5.61 -0.42
CA TYR A 199 -8.57 -5.44 0.03
C TYR A 199 -8.31 -4.12 0.76
N LYS A 200 -9.14 -3.08 0.55
CA LYS A 200 -9.05 -1.86 1.35
C LYS A 200 -9.47 -2.17 2.79
N LYS A 201 -10.59 -2.89 2.97
CA LYS A 201 -11.03 -3.37 4.28
C LYS A 201 -10.01 -4.30 4.93
N MET A 202 -9.38 -5.19 4.16
CA MET A 202 -8.33 -6.07 4.67
C MET A 202 -7.09 -5.30 5.14
N ALA A 203 -6.65 -4.29 4.38
CA ALA A 203 -5.52 -3.44 4.78
C ALA A 203 -5.83 -2.66 6.07
N LEU A 204 -7.05 -2.13 6.20
CA LEU A 204 -7.52 -1.49 7.44
C LEU A 204 -7.56 -2.48 8.61
N GLY A 205 -7.98 -3.72 8.36
CA GLY A 205 -7.98 -4.79 9.37
C GLY A 205 -6.57 -5.12 9.86
N LEU A 206 -5.59 -5.21 8.95
CA LEU A 206 -4.19 -5.40 9.31
C LEU A 206 -3.62 -4.22 10.10
N ALA A 207 -3.94 -2.97 9.71
CA ALA A 207 -3.52 -1.80 10.47
C ALA A 207 -4.08 -1.78 11.90
N ARG A 208 -5.33 -2.24 12.10
CA ARG A 208 -5.95 -2.42 13.42
C ARG A 208 -5.29 -3.53 14.23
N ALA A 209 -5.08 -4.70 13.63
CA ALA A 209 -4.38 -5.80 14.28
C ALA A 209 -2.96 -5.40 14.68
N GLY A 210 -2.31 -4.53 13.90
CA GLY A 210 -1.00 -3.95 14.24
C GLY A 210 -1.03 -2.89 15.33
N GLY A 211 -2.19 -2.53 15.87
CA GLY A 211 -2.35 -1.50 16.91
C GLY A 211 -2.18 -0.06 16.42
N TYR A 212 -2.01 0.18 15.13
CA TYR A 212 -1.74 1.51 14.58
C TYR A 212 -2.98 2.39 14.49
N ILE A 213 -4.17 1.79 14.38
CA ILE A 213 -5.46 2.47 14.28
C ILE A 213 -6.53 1.73 15.11
N ASN A 214 -7.60 2.44 15.49
CA ASN A 214 -8.77 1.87 16.18
C ASN A 214 -9.78 1.22 15.22
#